data_AF-A0A7Y5QK26-F1
#
_entry.id   AF-A0A7Y5QK26-F1
#
_cell.length_a   1.000
_cell.length_b   1.000
_cell.length_c   1.000
_cell.angle_alpha   90.00
_cell.angle_beta   90.00
_cell.angle_gamma   90.00
#
_symmetry.space_group_name_H-M   'P 1'
#
loop_
_entity.id
_entity.type
_entity.pdbx_description
1 polymer ?
#
loop_
_entity_poly.entity_id
_entity_poly.type
_entity_poly.pdbx_seq_one_letter_code
_entity_poly.pdbx_strand_id
1 'polypeptide(L)' 'MQLTIIALNFIYAVLGVALMFFAYRVIDRLTPEVNFPEELRKGNVAVAIFVAAIFLSVALVIAGALN' A
#
# COMPACT_ATOMS: atom_id res chain seq x y z
N MET A 1 -5.07 -24.10 -18.49
CA MET A 1 -5.03 -22.80 -19.18
C MET A 1 -5.74 -21.71 -18.40
N GLN A 2 -7.07 -21.75 -18.21
CA GLN A 2 -7.77 -20.70 -17.42
C GLN A 2 -7.41 -20.69 -15.92
N LEU A 3 -7.29 -21.87 -15.30
CA LEU A 3 -6.96 -21.98 -13.87
C LEU A 3 -5.60 -21.34 -13.52
N THR A 4 -4.62 -21.49 -14.42
CA THR A 4 -3.26 -20.93 -14.25
C THR A 4 -3.28 -19.40 -14.27
N ILE A 5 -4.08 -18.79 -15.14
CA ILE A 5 -4.22 -17.33 -15.23
C ILE A 5 -4.88 -16.79 -13.95
N ILE A 6 -5.94 -17.45 -13.48
CA ILE A 6 -6.61 -17.08 -12.22
C ILE A 6 -5.62 -17.18 -11.05
N ALA A 7 -4.85 -18.26 -10.97
CA ALA A 7 -3.84 -18.44 -9.92
C ALA A 7 -2.76 -17.35 -9.96
N LEU A 8 -2.25 -17.00 -11.14
CA LEU A 8 -1.26 -15.93 -11.32
C LEU A 8 -1.79 -14.56 -10.90
N ASN A 9 -3.03 -14.21 -11.28
CA ASN A 9 -3.66 -12.96 -10.86
C ASN A 9 -3.82 -12.90 -9.34
N PHE A 10 -4.15 -14.02 -8.70
CA PHE A 10 -4.25 -14.09 -7.25
C PHE A 10 -2.89 -13.87 -6.59
N ILE A 11 -1.82 -14.45 -7.14
CA ILE A 11 -0.44 -14.24 -6.68
C ILE A 11 -0.05 -12.75 -6.81
N TYR A 12 -0.35 -12.12 -7.94
CA TYR A 12 -0.08 -10.69 -8.13
C TYR A 12 -0.86 -9.80 -7.16
N ALA A 13 -2.13 -10.14 -6.88
CA ALA A 13 -2.92 -9.41 -5.89
C ALA A 13 -2.29 -9.52 -4.49
N VAL A 14 -1.86 -10.71 -4.07
CA VAL A 14 -1.19 -10.93 -2.79
C VAL A 14 0.15 -10.17 -2.73
N LEU A 15 0.94 -10.20 -3.81
CA LEU A 15 2.18 -9.43 -3.94
C LEU A 15 1.93 -7.92 -3.81
N GLY A 16 0.86 -7.41 -4.43
CA GLY A 16 0.49 -6.00 -4.32
C GLY A 16 0.17 -5.58 -2.89
N VAL A 17 -0.60 -6.39 -2.16
CA VAL A 17 -0.90 -6.14 -0.74
C VAL A 17 0.38 -6.20 0.11
N ALA A 18 1.26 -7.16 -0.15
CA ALA A 18 2.55 -7.27 0.55
C ALA A 18 3.44 -6.04 0.30
N LEU A 19 3.49 -5.52 -0.93
CA LEU A 19 4.21 -4.30 -1.29
C LEU A 19 3.63 -3.07 -0.58
N MET A 20 2.31 -2.94 -0.50
CA MET A 20 1.65 -1.85 0.24
C MET A 20 2.03 -1.87 1.73
N PHE A 21 2.00 -3.05 2.35
CA PHE A 21 2.41 -3.20 3.75
C PHE A 21 3.89 -2.84 3.97
N PHE A 22 4.75 -3.27 3.06
CA PHE A 22 6.17 -2.94 3.09
C PHE A 22 6.40 -1.42 2.96
N ALA A 23 5.74 -0.77 1.98
CA ALA A 23 5.84 0.67 1.79
C ALA A 23 5.37 1.44 3.03
N TYR A 24 4.23 1.06 3.62
CA TYR A 24 3.76 1.64 4.87
C TYR A 24 4.81 1.51 5.98
N ARG A 25 5.39 0.32 6.18
CA ARG A 25 6.41 0.07 7.21
C ARG A 25 7.69 0.88 6.97
N VAL A 26 8.09 1.07 5.72
CA VAL A 26 9.25 1.91 5.37
C VAL A 26 8.97 3.37 5.75
N ILE A 27 7.80 3.91 5.39
CA ILE A 27 7.44 5.29 5.71
C ILE A 27 7.27 5.49 7.23
N ASP A 28 6.65 4.55 7.93
CA ASP A 28 6.53 4.54 9.39
C ASP A 28 7.91 4.59 10.08
N ARG A 29 8.88 3.83 9.55
CA ARG A 29 10.26 3.86 10.05
C ARG A 29 11.01 5.15 9.71
N LEU A 30 10.68 5.80 8.60
CA LEU A 30 11.23 7.11 8.22
C LEU A 30 10.61 8.26 9.02
N THR A 31 9.39 8.08 9.53
CA THR A 31 8.63 9.10 10.25
C THR A 31 8.29 8.66 11.68
N PRO A 32 9.29 8.27 12.50
CA PRO A 32 9.04 7.66 13.81
C PRO A 32 8.35 8.60 14.82
N GLU A 33 8.37 9.90 14.56
CA GLU A 33 7.70 10.91 15.39
C GLU A 33 6.17 10.94 15.17
N VAL A 34 5.67 10.36 14.08
CA VAL A 34 4.25 10.38 13.73
C VAL A 34 3.64 9.00 13.95
N ASN A 35 2.74 8.90 14.92
CA ASN A 35 1.96 7.69 15.17
C ASN A 35 0.73 7.66 14.24
N PHE A 36 0.87 7.11 13.03
CA PHE A 36 -0.23 7.11 12.05
C PHE A 36 -1.54 6.49 12.57
N PRO A 37 -1.55 5.31 13.25
CA PRO A 37 -2.78 4.75 13.80
C PRO A 37 -3.48 5.67 14.80
N GLU A 38 -2.71 6.34 15.67
CA GLU A 38 -3.27 7.25 16.66
C GLU A 38 -3.83 8.52 16.02
N GLU A 39 -3.08 9.12 15.09
CA GLU A 39 -3.50 10.33 14.38
C GLU A 39 -4.73 10.08 13.51
N LEU A 40 -4.85 8.91 12.87
CA LEU A 40 -6.06 8.49 12.16
C LEU A 40 -7.26 8.39 13.12
N ARG A 41 -7.08 7.84 14.33
CA ARG A 41 -8.14 7.75 15.35
C ARG A 41 -8.57 9.12 15.88
N LYS A 42 -7.66 10.09 15.94
CA LYS A 42 -7.96 11.49 16.29
C LYS A 42 -8.68 12.25 15.17
N GLY A 43 -8.84 11.64 13.98
CA GLY A 43 -9.46 12.29 12.83
C GLY A 43 -8.53 13.25 12.09
N ASN A 44 -7.21 13.07 12.19
CA ASN A 44 -6.25 13.90 11.49
C ASN A 44 -6.33 13.65 9.97
N VAL A 45 -7.00 14.57 9.27
CA VAL A 45 -7.23 14.49 7.82
C VAL A 45 -5.91 14.54 7.04
N ALA A 46 -4.89 15.27 7.53
CA ALA A 46 -3.61 15.35 6.85
C ALA A 46 -2.92 13.98 6.81
N VAL A 47 -2.94 13.25 7.94
CA VAL A 47 -2.40 11.88 8.00
C VAL A 47 -3.21 10.92 7.12
N ALA A 48 -4.54 11.05 7.09
CA ALA A 48 -5.38 10.22 6.22
C ALA A 48 -5.04 10.41 4.73
N ILE A 49 -4.90 11.66 4.28
CA ILE A 49 -4.50 11.98 2.90
C ILE A 49 -3.09 11.44 2.61
N PHE A 50 -2.16 11.59 3.56
CA PHE A 50 -0.80 11.10 3.40
C PHE A 50 -0.74 9.57 3.23
N VAL A 51 -1.43 8.81 4.09
CA VAL A 51 -1.50 7.34 3.98
C VAL A 51 -2.17 6.92 2.67
N ALA A 52 -3.23 7.62 2.26
CA ALA A 52 -3.89 7.36 0.97
C ALA A 52 -2.94 7.61 -0.21
N ALA A 53 -2.12 8.68 -0.16
CA ALA A 53 -1.12 8.98 -1.18
C ALA A 53 -0.07 7.87 -1.29
N ILE A 54 0.41 7.32 -0.17
CA ILE A 54 1.35 6.18 -0.17
C ILE A 54 0.75 4.99 -0.92
N PHE A 55 -0.48 4.60 -0.59
CA PHE A 55 -1.14 3.47 -1.24
C PHE A 55 -1.43 3.74 -2.72
N LEU A 56 -1.81 4.96 -3.07
CA LEU A 56 -2.04 5.35 -4.47
C LEU A 56 -0.74 5.28 -5.27
N SER A 57 0.38 5.78 -4.73
CA SER A 57 1.69 5.69 -5.39
C SER A 57 2.11 4.24 -5.63
N VAL A 58 1.94 3.36 -4.64
CA VAL A 58 2.25 1.92 -4.81
C VAL A 58 1.34 1.29 -5.87
N ALA A 59 0.05 1.60 -5.86
CA ALA A 59 -0.90 1.11 -6.87
C ALA A 59 -0.51 1.54 -8.29
N LEU A 60 -0.06 2.79 -8.47
CA LEU A 60 0.41 3.31 -9.77
C LEU A 60 1.68 2.60 -10.24
N VAL A 61 2.64 2.35 -9.35
CA VAL A 61 3.87 1.60 -9.68
C VAL A 61 3.54 0.19 -10.13
N ILE A 62 2.66 -0.50 -9.39
CA ILE A 62 2.21 -1.85 -9.73
C ILE A 62 1.49 -1.85 -11.09
N ALA A 63 0.57 -0.90 -11.30
CA ALA A 63 -0.16 -0.76 -12.56
C ALA A 63 0.79 -0.53 -13.75
N GLY A 64 1.81 0.31 -13.58
CA GLY A 64 2.83 0.54 -14.60
C GLY A 64 3.73 -0.67 -14.87
N ALA A 65 3.94 -1.53 -13.89
CA ALA A 65 4.74 -2.76 -14.03
C ALA A 65 3.96 -3.93 -14.68
N LEU A 66 2.63 -3.88 -14.67
CA LEU A 66 1.74 -4.89 -15.24
C LEU A 66 1.42 -4.67 -16.74
N ASN A 67 1.85 -3.54 -17.30
CA ASN A 67 1.67 -3.16 -18.70
C ASN A 67 2.87 -3.60 -19.56
#